data_AF-A0A2S7U069-F1
#
_entry.id   AF-A0A2S7U069-F1
#
_cell.length_a   1.000
_cell.length_b   1.000
_cell.length_c   1.000
_cell.angle_alpha   90.00
_cell.angle_beta   90.00
_cell.angle_gamma   90.00
#
_symmetry.space_group_name_H-M   'P 1'
#
loop_
_entity.id
_entity.type
_entity.pdbx_description
1 polymer ?
#
loop_
_entity_poly.entity_id
_entity_poly.type
_entity_poly.pdbx_seq_one_letter_code
_entity_poly.pdbx_strand_id
1 'polypeptide(L)'
;MNSTGFIEAGIRLAEVDSRGSVILLVRDSAAATLPIELTRLQQDLAGDGWHVIREHITAAQSVEDVKTIISAHYANSATPNVSSVFLFGRIPVPYSGLINPYGHSNHLGAWPGDVFYAEMDGTWTDTGVNNTAASGTRNDNVPGYGKYDQSVLPSAVELEIGRVDLSNMTIFPDASTSENDLLLRYLNKDHDYRHQLGAYASVPRLGLVDDNWGYRGNDTFASNVWWNFKSFFGYGNITAADWFTTLNIDTYLWAFGGGGGSYTSAGGVGTSAQFGNTDSKAVFNILF
;
A
#
# COMPACT_ATOMS: atom_id res chain seq x y z
N MET A 1 -0.48 -21.12 -13.62
CA MET A 1 -1.41 -19.96 -13.57
C MET A 1 -1.35 -19.26 -14.92
N ASN A 2 -2.49 -18.85 -15.48
CA ASN A 2 -2.50 -18.01 -16.68
C ASN A 2 -2.45 -16.55 -16.23
N SER A 3 -1.32 -15.89 -16.40
CA SER A 3 -1.23 -14.44 -16.23
C SER A 3 -1.56 -13.77 -17.57
N THR A 4 -2.36 -12.71 -17.50
CA THR A 4 -2.72 -11.87 -18.64
C THR A 4 -2.61 -10.41 -18.22
N GLY A 5 -2.28 -9.55 -19.17
CA GLY A 5 -2.27 -8.11 -18.98
C GLY A 5 -3.11 -7.49 -20.09
N PHE A 6 -3.94 -6.53 -19.71
CA PHE A 6 -4.80 -5.79 -20.61
C PHE A 6 -4.70 -4.31 -20.28
N ILE A 7 -4.81 -3.46 -21.30
CA ILE A 7 -5.01 -2.04 -21.13
C ILE A 7 -6.24 -1.67 -21.96
N GLU A 8 -7.18 -1.00 -21.32
CA GLU A 8 -8.34 -0.43 -22.00
C GLU A 8 -8.16 1.08 -22.06
N ALA A 9 -8.48 1.66 -23.22
CA ALA A 9 -8.42 3.10 -23.44
C ALA A 9 -9.70 3.55 -24.11
N GLY A 10 -10.26 4.67 -23.63
CA GLY A 10 -11.43 5.30 -24.21
C GLY A 10 -11.06 6.64 -24.87
N ILE A 11 -11.72 6.93 -26.00
CA ILE A 11 -11.61 8.23 -26.68
C ILE A 11 -12.91 9.00 -26.41
N ARG A 12 -12.80 10.24 -25.93
CA ARG A 12 -13.95 11.11 -25.57
C ARG A 12 -14.86 10.48 -24.51
N LEU A 13 -14.27 9.83 -23.51
CA LEU A 13 -14.99 9.52 -22.28
C LEU A 13 -15.46 10.82 -21.64
N ALA A 14 -16.64 10.81 -21.03
CA ALA A 14 -17.09 11.92 -20.21
C ALA A 14 -16.09 12.16 -19.08
N GLU A 15 -15.85 13.42 -18.76
CA GLU A 15 -15.07 13.78 -17.58
C GLU A 15 -15.75 13.22 -16.33
N VAL A 16 -14.95 12.70 -15.40
CA VAL A 16 -15.44 12.19 -14.12
C VAL A 16 -15.32 13.32 -13.11
N ASP A 17 -16.32 14.19 -13.08
CA ASP A 17 -16.33 15.37 -12.20
C ASP A 17 -16.64 15.02 -10.74
N SER A 18 -17.12 13.81 -10.48
CA SER A 18 -17.47 13.32 -9.14
C SER A 18 -17.17 11.83 -9.01
N ARG A 19 -16.23 11.49 -8.12
CA ARG A 19 -15.85 10.12 -7.74
C ARG A 19 -16.54 9.63 -6.46
N GLY A 20 -17.40 10.45 -5.86
CA GLY A 20 -17.97 10.21 -4.53
C GLY A 20 -17.12 10.84 -3.43
N SER A 21 -17.21 10.29 -2.22
CA SER A 21 -16.43 10.77 -1.08
C SER A 21 -15.28 9.84 -0.71
N VAL A 22 -14.16 10.45 -0.32
CA VAL A 22 -13.02 9.79 0.32
C VAL A 22 -12.91 10.25 1.78
N ILE A 23 -12.86 9.28 2.69
CA ILE A 23 -12.57 9.53 4.11
C ILE A 23 -11.06 9.51 4.30
N LEU A 24 -10.45 10.69 4.46
CA LEU A 24 -9.03 10.87 4.74
C LEU A 24 -8.81 10.86 6.25
N LEU A 25 -8.36 9.73 6.79
CA LEU A 25 -8.02 9.57 8.21
C LEU A 25 -6.55 9.88 8.43
N VAL A 26 -6.26 10.90 9.23
CA VAL A 26 -4.88 11.39 9.45
C VAL A 26 -4.46 11.20 10.91
N ARG A 27 -3.30 10.58 11.14
CA ARG A 27 -2.64 10.54 12.46
C ARG A 27 -2.45 11.97 12.99
N ASP A 28 -2.90 12.26 14.21
CA ASP A 28 -2.83 13.60 14.80
C ASP A 28 -1.42 14.24 14.78
N SER A 29 -0.36 13.45 14.95
CA SER A 29 1.03 13.90 14.97
C SER A 29 1.49 14.36 13.59
N ALA A 30 0.99 13.71 12.53
CA ALA A 30 1.18 14.15 11.16
C ALA A 30 0.33 15.39 10.87
N ALA A 31 -0.93 15.42 11.34
CA ALA A 31 -1.82 16.57 11.18
C ALA A 31 -1.25 17.86 11.80
N ALA A 32 -0.62 17.75 12.97
CA ALA A 32 0.00 18.87 13.67
C ALA A 32 1.27 19.39 12.98
N THR A 33 2.03 18.51 12.32
CA THR A 33 3.35 18.84 11.74
C THR A 33 3.29 19.20 10.26
N LEU A 34 2.32 18.68 9.52
CA LEU A 34 2.20 18.82 8.05
C LEU A 34 0.89 19.51 7.61
N PRO A 35 0.43 20.61 8.25
CA PRO A 35 -0.89 21.17 7.96
C PRO A 35 -0.99 21.73 6.53
N ILE A 36 0.10 22.26 5.98
CA ILE A 36 0.15 22.84 4.63
C ILE A 36 0.02 21.73 3.59
N GLU A 37 0.83 20.67 3.74
CA GLU A 37 0.89 19.56 2.80
C GLU A 37 -0.39 18.73 2.81
N LEU A 38 -1.01 18.57 3.99
CA LEU A 38 -2.32 17.90 4.09
C LEU A 38 -3.44 18.75 3.49
N THR A 39 -3.37 20.08 3.61
CA THR A 39 -4.32 20.97 2.91
C THR A 39 -4.15 20.83 1.39
N ARG A 40 -2.91 20.75 0.90
CA ARG A 40 -2.62 20.51 -0.52
C ARG A 40 -3.13 19.14 -0.98
N LEU A 41 -2.94 18.08 -0.19
CA LEU A 41 -3.49 16.76 -0.50
C LEU A 41 -5.02 16.80 -0.63
N GLN A 42 -5.73 17.51 0.27
CA GLN A 42 -7.18 17.67 0.15
C GLN A 42 -7.57 18.38 -1.15
N GLN A 43 -6.78 19.37 -1.60
CA GLN A 43 -7.01 20.05 -2.87
C GLN A 43 -6.71 19.15 -4.08
N ASP A 44 -5.63 18.36 -4.02
CA ASP A 44 -5.27 17.41 -5.06
C ASP A 44 -6.38 16.36 -5.24
N LEU A 45 -6.86 15.76 -4.13
CA LEU A 45 -7.97 14.81 -4.16
C LEU A 45 -9.29 15.44 -4.65
N ALA A 46 -9.57 16.69 -4.24
CA ALA A 46 -10.74 17.41 -4.74
C ALA A 46 -10.63 17.70 -6.25
N GLY A 47 -9.43 18.04 -6.74
CA GLY A 47 -9.14 18.22 -8.16
C GLY A 47 -9.31 16.94 -8.98
N ASP A 48 -9.10 15.78 -8.36
CA ASP A 48 -9.39 14.47 -8.97
C ASP A 48 -10.89 14.11 -8.96
N GLY A 49 -11.76 14.96 -8.39
CA GLY A 49 -13.21 14.77 -8.33
C GLY A 49 -13.73 14.14 -7.04
N TRP A 50 -12.93 14.09 -5.96
CA TRP A 50 -13.37 13.56 -4.67
C TRP A 50 -13.99 14.64 -3.77
N HIS A 51 -15.07 14.29 -3.07
CA HIS A 51 -15.47 15.01 -1.85
C HIS A 51 -14.63 14.50 -0.67
N VAL A 52 -13.78 15.35 -0.09
CA VAL A 52 -12.83 14.91 0.94
C VAL A 52 -13.39 15.16 2.34
N ILE A 53 -13.51 14.09 3.11
CA ILE A 53 -13.89 14.10 4.52
C ILE A 53 -12.63 13.83 5.33
N ARG A 54 -12.07 14.84 5.98
CA ARG A 54 -10.84 14.68 6.75
C ARG A 54 -11.13 14.57 8.24
N GLU A 55 -10.63 13.51 8.85
CA GLU A 55 -10.72 13.26 10.29
C GLU A 55 -9.34 13.03 10.89
N HIS A 56 -9.20 13.32 12.18
CA HIS A 56 -7.96 13.07 12.93
C HIS A 56 -8.10 11.83 13.81
N ILE A 57 -7.08 10.98 13.78
CA ILE A 57 -7.00 9.78 14.61
C ILE A 57 -5.90 9.97 15.67
N THR A 58 -6.24 9.71 16.92
CA THR A 58 -5.38 9.78 18.11
C THR A 58 -4.77 8.42 18.47
N ALA A 59 -3.69 8.40 19.23
CA ALA A 59 -2.89 7.17 19.43
C ALA A 59 -3.61 6.19 20.37
N ALA A 60 -4.61 6.71 21.09
CA ALA A 60 -5.44 5.96 22.01
C ALA A 60 -6.57 5.20 21.30
N GLN A 61 -6.91 5.57 20.06
CA GLN A 61 -8.01 4.93 19.34
C GLN A 61 -7.60 3.53 18.89
N SER A 62 -8.48 2.57 19.12
CA SER A 62 -8.32 1.19 18.68
C SER A 62 -8.72 1.02 17.21
N VAL A 63 -8.55 -0.21 16.70
CA VAL A 63 -9.04 -0.61 15.38
C VAL A 63 -10.57 -0.46 15.30
N GLU A 64 -11.29 -0.82 16.36
CA GLU A 64 -12.75 -0.69 16.45
C GLU A 64 -13.21 0.77 16.49
N ASP A 65 -12.47 1.65 17.18
CA ASP A 65 -12.76 3.09 17.19
C ASP A 65 -12.65 3.69 15.79
N VAL A 66 -11.58 3.34 15.07
CA VAL A 66 -11.35 3.79 13.69
C VAL A 66 -12.45 3.26 12.78
N LYS A 67 -12.83 1.99 12.93
CA LYS A 67 -13.93 1.39 12.16
C LYS A 67 -15.26 2.11 12.40
N THR A 68 -15.54 2.44 13.66
CA THR A 68 -16.76 3.16 14.05
C THR A 68 -16.85 4.53 13.37
N ILE A 69 -15.74 5.27 13.27
CA ILE A 69 -15.68 6.54 12.54
C ILE A 69 -16.03 6.36 11.06
N ILE A 70 -15.41 5.36 10.41
CA ILE A 70 -15.63 5.10 8.98
C ILE A 70 -17.09 4.70 8.73
N SER A 71 -17.62 3.76 9.52
CA SER A 71 -19.00 3.30 9.40
C SER A 71 -20.01 4.41 9.67
N ALA A 72 -19.72 5.35 10.59
CA ALA A 72 -20.57 6.51 10.83
C ALA A 72 -20.64 7.43 9.60
N HIS A 73 -19.52 7.71 8.95
CA HIS A 73 -19.50 8.50 7.70
C HIS A 73 -20.19 7.77 6.55
N TYR A 74 -19.97 6.46 6.43
CA TYR A 74 -20.59 5.62 5.40
C TYR A 74 -22.13 5.58 5.53
N ALA A 75 -22.64 5.40 6.75
CA ALA A 75 -24.08 5.32 7.01
C ALA A 75 -24.79 6.70 7.01
N ASN A 76 -24.04 7.80 7.03
CA ASN A 76 -24.61 9.14 7.09
C ASN A 76 -25.16 9.57 5.72
N SER A 77 -26.48 9.65 5.59
CA SER A 77 -27.16 10.09 4.37
C SER A 77 -26.82 11.53 3.91
N ALA A 78 -26.26 12.36 4.79
CA ALA A 78 -25.77 13.69 4.41
C ALA A 78 -24.41 13.64 3.69
N THR A 79 -23.68 12.53 3.81
CA THR A 79 -22.39 12.32 3.17
C THR A 79 -22.59 11.82 1.74
N PRO A 80 -22.10 12.53 0.70
CA PRO A 80 -22.30 12.10 -0.68
C PRO A 80 -21.53 10.82 -0.99
N ASN A 81 -22.22 9.69 -1.23
CA ASN A 81 -21.65 8.45 -1.80
C ASN A 81 -20.21 8.14 -1.35
N VAL A 82 -20.02 7.75 -0.09
CA VAL A 82 -18.71 7.31 0.41
C VAL A 82 -18.25 6.07 -0.35
N SER A 83 -17.08 6.14 -0.99
CA SER A 83 -16.56 5.06 -1.83
C SER A 83 -15.12 4.68 -1.52
N SER A 84 -14.40 5.48 -0.72
CA SER A 84 -12.99 5.24 -0.43
C SER A 84 -12.58 5.68 0.98
N VAL A 85 -11.59 4.99 1.54
CA VAL A 85 -10.89 5.34 2.78
C VAL A 85 -9.40 5.44 2.52
N PHE A 86 -8.81 6.56 2.94
CA PHE A 86 -7.37 6.79 2.87
C PHE A 86 -6.79 6.98 4.27
N LEU A 87 -6.00 6.01 4.72
CA LEU A 87 -5.30 6.03 6.01
C LEU A 87 -3.92 6.69 5.85
N PHE A 88 -3.66 7.77 6.59
CA PHE A 88 -2.42 8.53 6.48
C PHE A 88 -1.70 8.69 7.82
N GLY A 89 -0.47 8.19 7.88
CA GLY A 89 0.35 8.04 9.08
C GLY A 89 0.05 6.76 9.86
N ARG A 90 0.57 6.69 11.09
CA ARG A 90 0.42 5.54 11.99
C ARG A 90 -1.00 5.35 12.54
N ILE A 91 -1.92 4.88 11.70
CA ILE A 91 -3.26 4.41 12.09
C ILE A 91 -3.16 2.96 12.59
N PRO A 92 -3.90 2.52 13.62
CA PRO A 92 -3.92 1.11 14.04
C PRO A 92 -4.13 0.14 12.88
N VAL A 93 -3.43 -0.99 12.89
CA VAL A 93 -3.47 -2.00 11.82
C VAL A 93 -4.27 -3.21 12.31
N PRO A 94 -5.45 -3.50 11.75
CA PRO A 94 -6.18 -4.74 12.04
C PRO A 94 -5.37 -5.95 11.57
N TYR A 95 -5.44 -7.04 12.33
CA TYR A 95 -4.87 -8.33 11.96
C TYR A 95 -5.99 -9.36 11.90
N SER A 96 -5.93 -10.29 10.95
CA SER A 96 -6.95 -11.33 10.82
C SER A 96 -6.41 -12.64 10.25
N GLY A 97 -7.09 -13.72 10.60
CA GLY A 97 -7.04 -15.01 9.93
C GLY A 97 -6.11 -16.04 10.56
N LEU A 98 -6.06 -17.18 9.89
CA LEU A 98 -5.15 -18.29 10.11
C LEU A 98 -4.61 -18.72 8.74
N ILE A 99 -3.74 -17.88 8.18
CA ILE A 99 -3.23 -18.02 6.81
C ILE A 99 -1.69 -17.97 6.77
N ASN A 100 -1.14 -18.54 5.71
CA ASN A 100 0.28 -18.45 5.34
C ASN A 100 0.38 -18.25 3.82
N PRO A 101 0.33 -17.01 3.32
CA PRO A 101 0.20 -16.71 1.88
C PRO A 101 1.23 -17.40 0.96
N TYR A 102 2.40 -17.78 1.50
CA TYR A 102 3.48 -18.47 0.79
C TYR A 102 3.84 -19.85 1.36
N GLY A 103 2.92 -20.45 2.13
CA GLY A 103 3.00 -21.85 2.54
C GLY A 103 3.93 -22.17 3.71
N HIS A 104 4.77 -21.26 4.20
CA HIS A 104 5.62 -21.55 5.35
C HIS A 104 4.79 -21.65 6.64
N SER A 105 4.97 -22.74 7.39
CA SER A 105 4.23 -23.01 8.62
C SER A 105 4.65 -22.11 9.78
N ASN A 106 5.87 -21.59 9.75
CA ASN A 106 6.47 -20.80 10.82
C ASN A 106 5.87 -19.39 10.96
N HIS A 107 4.96 -18.99 10.08
CA HIS A 107 4.20 -17.75 10.16
C HIS A 107 2.72 -17.97 9.82
N LEU A 108 2.22 -19.20 9.99
CA LEU A 108 0.79 -19.48 9.90
C LEU A 108 0.06 -18.77 11.04
N GLY A 109 -0.87 -17.88 10.71
CA GLY A 109 -1.54 -17.07 11.72
C GLY A 109 -2.25 -15.85 11.13
N ALA A 110 -2.44 -14.83 11.96
CA ALA A 110 -3.05 -13.57 11.56
C ALA A 110 -2.06 -12.67 10.81
N TRP A 111 -2.58 -11.92 9.83
CA TRP A 111 -1.83 -10.96 9.01
C TRP A 111 -2.53 -9.62 8.94
N PRO A 112 -1.82 -8.52 8.64
CA PRO A 112 -2.44 -7.21 8.41
C PRO A 112 -3.61 -7.30 7.42
N GLY A 113 -4.74 -6.71 7.78
CA GLY A 113 -5.97 -6.81 7.02
C GLY A 113 -6.75 -5.51 7.00
N ASP A 114 -6.19 -4.45 6.39
CA ASP A 114 -6.86 -3.14 6.31
C ASP A 114 -8.25 -3.23 5.65
N VAL A 115 -8.55 -4.27 4.87
CA VAL A 115 -9.89 -4.61 4.37
C VAL A 115 -10.97 -4.61 5.46
N PHE A 116 -10.61 -4.88 6.72
CA PHE A 116 -11.49 -4.71 7.87
C PHE A 116 -12.11 -3.31 7.92
N TYR A 117 -11.35 -2.26 7.63
CA TYR A 117 -11.84 -0.88 7.61
C TYR A 117 -12.79 -0.60 6.45
N ALA A 118 -12.66 -1.33 5.34
CA ALA A 118 -13.43 -1.11 4.11
C ALA A 118 -14.72 -1.93 4.01
N GLU A 119 -14.84 -3.00 4.79
CA GLU A 119 -15.95 -3.95 4.79
C GLU A 119 -17.01 -3.57 5.85
N MET A 120 -18.23 -3.20 5.46
CA MET A 120 -19.21 -2.51 6.31
C MET A 120 -20.30 -3.39 6.95
N ASP A 121 -20.54 -4.60 6.46
CA ASP A 121 -21.72 -5.39 6.81
C ASP A 121 -21.44 -6.84 7.26
N GLY A 122 -20.20 -7.28 7.12
CA GLY A 122 -19.68 -8.57 7.50
C GLY A 122 -19.36 -8.65 9.00
N THR A 123 -19.33 -9.88 9.49
CA THR A 123 -19.06 -10.16 10.91
C THR A 123 -17.58 -10.53 11.08
N TRP A 124 -16.88 -9.72 11.88
CA TRP A 124 -15.52 -9.98 12.34
C TRP A 124 -15.54 -10.49 13.77
N THR A 125 -14.92 -11.63 14.02
CA THR A 125 -14.93 -12.30 15.32
C THR A 125 -13.52 -12.47 15.84
N ASP A 126 -13.32 -12.46 17.15
CA ASP A 126 -12.06 -12.77 17.83
C ASP A 126 -12.35 -13.81 18.93
N THR A 127 -12.85 -14.97 18.49
CA THR A 127 -13.38 -15.99 19.41
C THR A 127 -13.00 -17.41 19.05
N GLY A 128 -12.59 -17.67 17.80
CA GLY A 128 -12.46 -19.01 17.26
C GLY A 128 -11.02 -19.48 17.06
N VAL A 129 -10.17 -18.66 16.45
CA VAL A 129 -8.80 -19.04 16.11
C VAL A 129 -7.95 -19.04 17.36
N ASN A 130 -7.28 -20.16 17.63
CA ASN A 130 -6.35 -20.31 18.75
C ASN A 130 -5.04 -20.96 18.25
N ASN A 131 -4.12 -20.13 17.78
CA ASN A 131 -2.86 -20.52 17.19
C ASN A 131 -1.72 -19.60 17.63
N THR A 132 -0.72 -20.18 18.29
CA THR A 132 0.53 -19.53 18.71
C THR A 132 1.76 -20.24 18.13
N ALA A 133 1.57 -21.00 17.05
CA ALA A 133 2.61 -21.84 16.45
C ALA A 133 3.58 -21.05 15.54
N ALA A 134 3.30 -19.77 15.28
CA ALA A 134 4.20 -18.92 14.53
C ALA A 134 5.51 -18.70 15.30
N SER A 135 6.61 -18.43 14.60
CA SER A 135 7.90 -18.14 15.23
C SER A 135 7.91 -16.87 16.08
N GLY A 136 6.90 -16.02 15.95
CA GLY A 136 6.76 -14.80 16.75
C GLY A 136 5.31 -14.38 16.93
N THR A 137 5.07 -13.60 17.98
CA THR A 137 3.73 -13.22 18.45
C THR A 137 2.96 -12.30 17.51
N ARG A 138 3.63 -11.75 16.48
CA ARG A 138 3.00 -10.94 15.45
C ARG A 138 1.90 -11.70 14.72
N ASN A 139 2.10 -12.99 14.43
CA ASN A 139 1.14 -13.81 13.71
C ASN A 139 0.26 -14.67 14.63
N ASP A 140 0.56 -14.74 15.92
CA ASP A 140 -0.33 -15.43 16.87
C ASP A 140 -1.75 -14.87 16.77
N ASN A 141 -2.74 -15.75 16.83
CA ASN A 141 -4.14 -15.39 16.83
C ASN A 141 -4.84 -16.24 17.89
N VAL A 142 -5.30 -15.58 18.95
CA VAL A 142 -5.82 -16.20 20.16
C VAL A 142 -7.09 -15.44 20.55
N PRO A 143 -8.16 -16.13 20.99
CA PRO A 143 -9.41 -15.46 21.29
C PRO A 143 -9.25 -14.33 22.32
N GLY A 144 -9.71 -13.13 21.95
CA GLY A 144 -9.72 -11.93 22.79
C GLY A 144 -8.43 -11.11 22.77
N TYR A 145 -7.51 -11.33 21.81
CA TYR A 145 -6.26 -10.57 21.67
C TYR A 145 -6.33 -9.40 20.66
N GLY A 146 -7.52 -9.10 20.14
CA GLY A 146 -7.75 -8.01 19.18
C GLY A 146 -7.31 -8.35 17.76
N LYS A 147 -7.32 -9.64 17.41
CA LYS A 147 -7.04 -10.13 16.05
C LYS A 147 -8.20 -11.01 15.61
N TYR A 148 -8.66 -10.81 14.38
CA TYR A 148 -9.90 -11.41 13.93
C TYR A 148 -9.68 -12.82 13.33
N ASP A 149 -10.75 -13.61 13.29
CA ASP A 149 -10.73 -15.03 12.91
C ASP A 149 -10.70 -15.23 11.38
N GLN A 150 -11.14 -14.22 10.62
CA GLN A 150 -11.48 -14.34 9.20
C GLN A 150 -10.23 -14.51 8.31
N SER A 151 -10.08 -15.71 7.71
CA SER A 151 -9.07 -16.01 6.68
C SER A 151 -9.53 -15.65 5.25
N VAL A 152 -10.81 -15.33 5.09
CA VAL A 152 -11.46 -14.89 3.85
C VAL A 152 -12.36 -13.70 4.17
N LEU A 153 -12.66 -12.88 3.18
CA LEU A 153 -13.57 -11.75 3.36
C LEU A 153 -14.95 -12.27 3.84
N PRO A 154 -15.52 -11.69 4.91
CA PRO A 154 -16.81 -12.14 5.45
C PRO A 154 -18.00 -11.80 4.53
N SER A 155 -17.85 -10.78 3.69
CA SER A 155 -18.83 -10.30 2.70
C SER A 155 -18.12 -9.56 1.56
N ALA A 156 -18.88 -8.86 0.70
CA ALA A 156 -18.28 -7.95 -0.27
C ALA A 156 -17.59 -6.78 0.46
N VAL A 157 -16.64 -6.12 -0.19
CA VAL A 157 -15.98 -4.95 0.38
C VAL A 157 -16.57 -3.71 -0.27
N GLU A 158 -17.13 -2.81 0.53
CA GLU A 158 -17.89 -1.65 0.04
C GLU A 158 -16.98 -0.48 -0.37
N LEU A 159 -15.84 -0.32 0.31
CA LEU A 159 -14.96 0.83 0.10
C LEU A 159 -13.62 0.43 -0.53
N GLU A 160 -13.11 1.30 -1.40
CA GLU A 160 -11.69 1.30 -1.76
C GLU A 160 -10.86 1.66 -0.53
N ILE A 161 -9.64 1.13 -0.41
CA ILE A 161 -8.77 1.44 0.72
C ILE A 161 -7.31 1.58 0.34
N GLY A 162 -6.67 2.61 0.88
CA GLY A 162 -5.23 2.84 0.78
C GLY A 162 -4.63 3.25 2.13
N ARG A 163 -3.36 2.92 2.34
CA ARG A 163 -2.60 3.31 3.54
C ARG A 163 -1.24 3.88 3.16
N VAL A 164 -0.85 4.94 3.84
CA VAL A 164 0.52 5.45 3.91
C VAL A 164 0.92 5.46 5.38
N ASP A 165 1.74 4.48 5.80
CA ASP A 165 2.28 4.36 7.15
C ASP A 165 3.77 4.05 7.03
N LEU A 166 4.61 4.95 7.55
CA LEU A 166 6.06 4.88 7.41
C LEU A 166 6.74 4.74 8.79
N SER A 167 5.97 4.44 9.84
CA SER A 167 6.40 4.53 11.25
C SER A 167 7.57 3.61 11.62
N ASN A 168 7.72 2.50 10.90
CA ASN A 168 8.75 1.49 11.15
C ASN A 168 9.83 1.46 10.05
N MET A 169 9.83 2.44 9.15
CA MET A 169 10.97 2.65 8.28
C MET A 169 12.01 3.45 9.06
N THR A 170 13.16 2.86 9.37
CA THR A 170 14.17 3.45 10.28
C THR A 170 15.56 3.54 9.65
N ILE A 171 15.71 3.11 8.41
CA ILE A 171 17.00 3.02 7.74
C ILE A 171 17.04 4.05 6.61
N PHE A 172 17.78 5.14 6.84
CA PHE A 172 17.99 6.27 5.94
C PHE A 172 19.40 6.84 6.13
N PRO A 173 19.88 7.73 5.23
CA PRO A 173 21.22 8.29 5.35
C PRO A 173 21.37 9.15 6.60
N ASP A 174 20.28 9.82 7.01
CA ASP A 174 20.20 10.58 8.25
C ASP A 174 19.34 9.82 9.28
N ALA A 175 20.00 9.32 10.32
CA ALA A 175 19.38 8.58 11.41
C ALA A 175 18.42 9.42 12.28
N SER A 176 18.42 10.75 12.13
CA SER A 176 17.44 11.63 12.79
C SER A 176 16.13 11.80 12.02
N THR A 177 16.04 11.24 10.81
CA THR A 177 14.81 11.26 10.00
C THR A 177 13.65 10.62 10.76
N SER A 178 12.61 11.40 11.03
CA SER A 178 11.38 10.95 11.68
C SER A 178 10.36 10.41 10.67
N GLU A 179 9.33 9.71 11.14
CA GLU A 179 8.18 9.33 10.30
C GLU A 179 7.56 10.56 9.62
N ASN A 180 7.41 11.67 10.33
CA ASN A 180 6.82 12.89 9.77
C ASN A 180 7.66 13.46 8.61
N ASP A 181 8.99 13.35 8.67
CA ASP A 181 9.85 13.74 7.55
C ASP A 181 9.61 12.85 6.32
N LEU A 182 9.36 11.56 6.53
CA LEU A 182 9.03 10.62 5.45
C LEU A 182 7.64 10.90 4.87
N LEU A 183 6.64 11.18 5.71
CA LEU A 183 5.30 11.55 5.28
C LEU A 183 5.29 12.88 4.51
N LEU A 184 6.08 13.86 4.94
CA LEU A 184 6.33 15.09 4.18
C LEU A 184 6.90 14.78 2.79
N ARG A 185 7.94 13.94 2.73
CA ARG A 185 8.54 13.52 1.44
C ARG A 185 7.51 12.80 0.57
N TYR A 186 6.67 11.94 1.14
CA TYR A 186 5.58 11.27 0.42
C TYR A 186 4.60 12.28 -0.16
N LEU A 187 4.09 13.23 0.63
CA LEU A 187 3.12 14.24 0.16
C LEU A 187 3.68 15.15 -0.94
N ASN A 188 4.97 15.46 -0.89
CA ASN A 188 5.65 16.19 -1.96
C ASN A 188 5.76 15.34 -3.22
N LYS A 189 6.17 14.07 -3.10
CA LYS A 189 6.26 13.17 -4.24
C LYS A 189 4.90 12.90 -4.89
N ASP A 190 3.84 12.71 -4.09
CA ASP A 190 2.48 12.50 -4.58
C ASP A 190 1.98 13.72 -5.37
N HIS A 191 2.11 14.93 -4.80
CA HIS A 191 1.75 16.17 -5.48
C HIS A 191 2.56 16.35 -6.78
N ASP A 192 3.89 16.25 -6.71
CA ASP A 192 4.75 16.47 -7.88
C ASP A 192 4.46 15.43 -8.97
N TYR A 193 4.11 14.19 -8.62
CA TYR A 193 3.72 13.18 -9.60
C TYR A 193 2.39 13.51 -10.29
N ARG A 194 1.36 13.91 -9.51
CA ARG A 194 0.03 14.29 -10.07
C ARG A 194 0.12 15.45 -11.04
N HIS A 195 0.98 16.42 -10.73
CA HIS A 195 1.13 17.66 -11.50
C HIS A 195 2.31 17.63 -12.49
N GLN A 196 3.00 16.50 -12.62
CA GLN A 196 4.17 16.33 -13.50
C GLN A 196 5.27 17.39 -13.23
N LEU A 197 5.61 17.60 -11.97
CA LEU A 197 6.60 18.58 -11.53
C LEU A 197 7.95 17.94 -11.23
N GLY A 198 9.01 18.76 -11.30
CA GLY A 198 10.36 18.37 -10.89
C GLY A 198 10.85 17.09 -11.58
N ALA A 199 11.24 16.10 -10.77
CA ALA A 199 11.72 14.80 -11.26
C ALA A 199 10.65 13.99 -12.02
N TYR A 200 9.37 14.34 -11.89
CA TYR A 200 8.25 13.63 -12.53
C TYR A 200 7.76 14.27 -13.83
N ALA A 201 8.34 15.40 -14.26
CA ALA A 201 7.96 16.09 -15.49
C ALA A 201 8.15 15.25 -16.76
N SER A 202 9.07 14.29 -16.73
CA SER A 202 9.39 13.45 -17.89
C SER A 202 9.83 12.04 -17.49
N VAL A 203 9.03 11.36 -16.66
CA VAL A 203 9.30 9.96 -16.30
C VAL A 203 9.14 9.07 -17.54
N PRO A 204 10.18 8.32 -17.95
CA PRO A 204 10.06 7.42 -19.08
C PRO A 204 9.16 6.23 -18.73
N ARG A 205 8.29 5.84 -19.66
CA ARG A 205 7.37 4.70 -19.50
C ARG A 205 8.11 3.38 -19.70
N LEU A 206 8.96 3.04 -18.73
CA LEU A 206 9.79 1.84 -18.71
C LEU A 206 9.45 0.95 -17.52
N GLY A 207 9.59 -0.36 -17.71
CA GLY A 207 9.50 -1.38 -16.66
C GLY A 207 10.83 -2.08 -16.42
N LEU A 208 11.27 -2.18 -15.17
CA LEU A 208 12.44 -3.00 -14.79
C LEU A 208 11.99 -4.29 -14.09
N VAL A 209 12.56 -5.43 -14.46
CA VAL A 209 12.29 -6.73 -13.83
C VAL A 209 13.59 -7.35 -13.32
N ASP A 210 13.78 -7.30 -12.00
CA ASP A 210 14.86 -7.97 -11.28
C ASP A 210 14.33 -9.27 -10.64
N ASP A 211 14.20 -10.31 -11.46
CA ASP A 211 13.66 -11.62 -11.04
C ASP A 211 14.77 -12.59 -10.63
N ASN A 212 14.97 -12.74 -9.32
CA ASN A 212 15.92 -13.69 -8.72
C ASN A 212 15.24 -15.00 -8.30
N TRP A 213 13.93 -15.15 -8.55
CA TRP A 213 13.25 -16.43 -8.42
C TRP A 213 13.43 -17.27 -9.69
N GLY A 214 13.21 -16.68 -10.86
CA GLY A 214 13.13 -17.41 -12.11
C GLY A 214 12.01 -18.45 -12.10
N TYR A 215 12.13 -19.47 -12.94
CA TYR A 215 11.13 -20.54 -13.03
C TYR A 215 11.21 -21.49 -11.82
N ARG A 216 10.11 -21.65 -11.08
CA ARG A 216 9.97 -22.53 -9.91
C ARG A 216 8.85 -23.56 -10.13
N GLY A 217 8.90 -24.26 -11.27
CA GLY A 217 7.87 -25.26 -11.61
C GLY A 217 6.52 -24.60 -11.86
N ASN A 218 5.53 -24.87 -11.01
CA ASN A 218 4.21 -24.26 -11.15
C ASN A 218 4.18 -22.77 -10.75
N ASP A 219 5.20 -22.31 -10.03
CA ASP A 219 5.29 -20.94 -9.53
C ASP A 219 6.18 -20.09 -10.45
N THR A 220 5.57 -19.02 -10.97
CA THR A 220 6.22 -18.02 -11.83
C THR A 220 5.91 -16.64 -11.28
N PHE A 221 6.62 -16.26 -10.20
CA PHE A 221 6.31 -15.08 -9.40
C PHE A 221 6.36 -13.76 -10.19
N ALA A 222 7.32 -13.62 -11.10
CA ALA A 222 7.44 -12.45 -11.96
C ALA A 222 6.46 -12.44 -13.16
N SER A 223 5.71 -13.52 -13.41
CA SER A 223 4.86 -13.63 -14.61
C SER A 223 3.84 -12.50 -14.72
N ASN A 224 3.19 -12.15 -13.60
CA ASN A 224 2.23 -11.05 -13.54
C ASN A 224 2.82 -9.73 -14.01
N VAL A 225 4.04 -9.43 -13.56
CA VAL A 225 4.71 -8.18 -13.90
C VAL A 225 5.08 -8.13 -15.37
N TRP A 226 5.61 -9.23 -15.94
CA TRP A 226 5.92 -9.29 -17.37
C TRP A 226 4.70 -9.00 -18.25
N TRP A 227 3.53 -9.52 -17.90
CA TRP A 227 2.29 -9.28 -18.65
C TRP A 227 1.74 -7.87 -18.46
N ASN A 228 1.77 -7.35 -17.23
CA ASN A 228 1.33 -5.98 -16.94
C ASN A 228 2.24 -4.94 -17.62
N PHE A 229 3.56 -5.05 -17.47
CA PHE A 229 4.52 -4.11 -18.07
C PHE A 229 4.47 -4.15 -19.59
N LYS A 230 4.29 -5.33 -20.19
CA LYS A 230 4.06 -5.45 -21.63
C LYS A 230 2.81 -4.67 -22.06
N SER A 231 1.75 -4.70 -21.28
CA SER A 231 0.50 -4.00 -21.57
C SER A 231 0.63 -2.49 -21.37
N PHE A 232 1.38 -2.05 -20.36
CA PHE A 232 1.55 -0.64 -20.04
C PHE A 232 2.54 0.08 -20.96
N PHE A 233 3.62 -0.61 -21.37
CA PHE A 233 4.80 0.01 -21.99
C PHE A 233 5.16 -0.62 -23.34
N GLY A 234 4.66 -1.82 -23.65
CA GLY A 234 5.15 -2.62 -24.77
C GLY A 234 6.43 -3.39 -24.43
N TYR A 235 6.65 -4.53 -25.10
CA TYR A 235 7.75 -5.45 -24.77
C TYR A 235 9.14 -4.82 -24.89
N GLY A 236 9.35 -3.93 -25.86
CA GLY A 236 10.64 -3.25 -26.08
C GLY A 236 11.03 -2.24 -25.00
N ASN A 237 10.13 -1.94 -24.06
CA ASN A 237 10.34 -0.99 -22.96
C ASN A 237 10.45 -1.68 -21.60
N ILE A 238 10.76 -2.98 -21.60
CA ILE A 238 10.98 -3.78 -20.39
C ILE A 238 12.43 -4.22 -20.35
N THR A 239 13.11 -3.94 -19.25
CA THR A 239 14.50 -4.33 -19.02
C THR A 239 14.56 -5.38 -17.91
N ALA A 240 15.11 -6.56 -18.20
CA ALA A 240 15.52 -7.50 -17.17
C ALA A 240 16.94 -7.17 -16.72
N ALA A 241 17.10 -6.64 -15.51
CA ALA A 241 18.40 -6.21 -14.98
C ALA A 241 18.35 -6.15 -13.44
N ASP A 242 19.53 -6.11 -12.83
CA ASP A 242 19.69 -5.96 -11.39
C ASP A 242 19.25 -4.57 -10.91
N TRP A 243 18.58 -4.54 -9.76
CA TRP A 243 17.93 -3.35 -9.20
C TRP A 243 18.91 -2.20 -8.96
N PHE A 244 19.98 -2.43 -8.19
CA PHE A 244 20.85 -1.33 -7.75
C PHE A 244 21.96 -0.98 -8.73
N THR A 245 22.29 -1.83 -9.68
CA THR A 245 23.19 -1.49 -10.80
C THR A 245 22.49 -0.64 -11.86
N THR A 246 21.16 -0.65 -11.90
CA THR A 246 20.35 0.09 -12.89
C THR A 246 19.65 1.31 -12.28
N LEU A 247 18.87 1.11 -11.21
CA LEU A 247 17.99 2.15 -10.65
C LEU A 247 18.73 3.20 -9.82
N ASN A 248 20.03 3.04 -9.58
CA ASN A 248 20.86 4.13 -9.03
C ASN A 248 21.21 5.19 -10.10
N ILE A 249 21.08 4.84 -11.38
CA ILE A 249 21.45 5.69 -12.53
C ILE A 249 20.19 6.09 -13.28
N ASP A 250 19.42 5.11 -13.74
CA ASP A 250 18.32 5.28 -14.70
C ASP A 250 16.95 5.32 -14.01
N THR A 251 16.06 6.15 -14.55
CA THR A 251 14.68 6.30 -14.05
C THR A 251 13.73 5.35 -14.74
N TYR A 252 12.87 4.68 -13.99
CA TYR A 252 11.83 3.77 -14.48
C TYR A 252 10.48 4.14 -13.87
N LEU A 253 9.39 4.00 -14.62
CA LEU A 253 8.06 4.23 -14.07
C LEU A 253 7.68 3.11 -13.10
N TRP A 254 7.96 1.85 -13.46
CA TRP A 254 7.73 0.70 -12.60
C TRP A 254 8.97 -0.18 -12.48
N ALA A 255 9.21 -0.73 -11.30
CA ALA A 255 10.21 -1.75 -11.07
C ALA A 255 9.64 -2.90 -10.23
N PHE A 256 9.98 -4.12 -10.64
CA PHE A 256 9.76 -5.33 -9.86
C PHE A 256 11.09 -5.93 -9.44
N GLY A 257 11.15 -6.36 -8.19
CA GLY A 257 12.29 -7.05 -7.61
C GLY A 257 11.78 -8.22 -6.79
N GLY A 258 12.19 -9.43 -7.14
CA GLY A 258 11.78 -10.61 -6.41
C GLY A 258 12.93 -11.51 -6.05
N GLY A 259 13.00 -11.96 -4.79
CA GLY A 259 13.95 -12.99 -4.37
C GLY A 259 13.79 -13.44 -2.92
N GLY A 260 14.46 -14.53 -2.54
CA GLY A 260 14.35 -15.10 -1.19
C GLY A 260 14.67 -14.06 -0.10
N GLY A 261 13.72 -13.83 0.82
CA GLY A 261 13.73 -12.66 1.68
C GLY A 261 13.87 -12.92 3.18
N SER A 262 14.11 -11.84 3.90
CA SER A 262 14.00 -11.71 5.35
C SER A 262 13.23 -10.43 5.68
N TYR A 263 13.10 -10.07 6.96
CA TYR A 263 12.52 -8.78 7.34
C TYR A 263 13.31 -7.56 6.81
N THR A 264 14.57 -7.74 6.39
CA THR A 264 15.45 -6.65 5.98
C THR A 264 16.15 -6.88 4.63
N SER A 265 15.74 -7.90 3.87
CA SER A 265 16.38 -8.22 2.59
C SER A 265 15.46 -8.96 1.61
N ALA A 266 15.74 -8.79 0.32
CA ALA A 266 15.27 -9.62 -0.77
C ALA A 266 16.49 -10.08 -1.59
N GLY A 267 16.73 -11.39 -1.64
CA GLY A 267 17.94 -11.98 -2.20
C GLY A 267 18.09 -11.65 -3.69
N GLY A 268 19.26 -11.13 -4.08
CA GLY A 268 19.53 -10.69 -5.45
C GLY A 268 18.97 -9.31 -5.81
N VAL A 269 18.06 -8.76 -5.02
CA VAL A 269 17.50 -7.40 -5.21
C VAL A 269 18.20 -6.39 -4.31
N GLY A 270 18.20 -6.64 -2.99
CA GLY A 270 18.94 -5.82 -2.03
C GLY A 270 18.40 -5.85 -0.60
N THR A 271 18.92 -4.95 0.23
CA THR A 271 18.67 -4.88 1.68
C THR A 271 18.05 -3.55 2.07
N SER A 272 17.40 -3.49 3.24
CA SER A 272 16.90 -2.20 3.79
C SER A 272 18.01 -1.16 3.91
N ALA A 273 19.26 -1.58 4.19
CA ALA A 273 20.43 -0.69 4.19
C ALA A 273 20.76 -0.13 2.81
N GLN A 274 20.68 -0.94 1.74
CA GLN A 274 20.88 -0.45 0.38
C GLN A 274 19.78 0.51 -0.05
N PHE A 275 18.51 0.16 0.15
CA PHE A 275 17.37 1.04 -0.13
C PHE A 275 17.40 2.35 0.68
N GLY A 276 17.85 2.29 1.93
CA GLY A 276 17.98 3.46 2.77
C GLY A 276 19.14 4.39 2.39
N ASN A 277 20.19 3.90 1.73
CA ASN A 277 21.39 4.67 1.44
C ASN A 277 21.64 4.95 -0.04
N THR A 278 20.87 4.33 -0.94
CA THR A 278 21.00 4.48 -2.38
C THR A 278 19.69 5.00 -2.96
N ASP A 279 19.77 6.07 -3.74
CA ASP A 279 18.61 6.60 -4.46
C ASP A 279 18.17 5.60 -5.53
N SER A 280 17.02 4.96 -5.31
CA SER A 280 16.41 4.05 -6.28
C SER A 280 15.35 4.81 -7.09
N LYS A 281 15.63 5.01 -8.37
CA LYS A 281 14.86 5.88 -9.28
C LYS A 281 13.69 5.18 -9.97
N ALA A 282 13.03 4.27 -9.28
CA ALA A 282 11.75 3.72 -9.71
C ALA A 282 10.59 4.47 -9.01
N VAL A 283 9.60 4.91 -9.79
CA VAL A 283 8.43 5.63 -9.24
C VAL A 283 7.51 4.69 -8.48
N PHE A 284 7.15 3.56 -9.10
CA PHE A 284 6.33 2.51 -8.47
C PHE A 284 7.14 1.23 -8.29
N ASN A 285 7.09 0.69 -7.09
CA ASN A 285 7.91 -0.46 -6.68
C ASN A 285 7.02 -1.65 -6.33
N ILE A 286 7.35 -2.82 -6.87
CA ILE A 286 6.76 -4.11 -6.51
C ILE A 286 7.90 -4.99 -5.98
N LEU A 287 7.90 -5.27 -4.67
CA LEU A 287 8.90 -6.13 -4.03
C LEU A 287 8.24 -7.43 -3.56
N PHE A 288 8.88 -8.56 -3.85
CA PHE A 288 8.34 -9.90 -3.58
C PHE A 288 9.37 -10.89 -3.00
#